data_AF-A0A955FDU8-F1
#
_entry.id   AF-A0A955FDU8-F1
#
_cell.length_a   1.000
_cell.length_b   1.000
_cell.length_c   1.000
_cell.angle_alpha   90.00
_cell.angle_beta   90.00
_cell.angle_gamma   90.00
#
_symmetry.space_group_name_H-M   'P 1'
#
loop_
_entity.id
_entity.type
_entity.pdbx_description
1 polymer ?
#
loop_
_entity_poly.entity_id
_entity_poly.type
_entity_poly.pdbx_seq_one_letter_code
_entity_poly.pdbx_strand_id
1 'polypeptide(L)' 'MKPLVVMKFGGTSVGDAERMQDVASIVKSSADNYRVVVVVSAMSGVTDLLVNAADQAAARSKRTYQNSVRAISEKHLDAI' A
#
# COMPACT_ATOMS: atom_id res chain seq x y z
N MET A 1 -6.93 -21.57 22.81
CA MET A 1 -6.87 -20.23 22.19
C MET A 1 -6.20 -20.37 20.83
N LYS A 2 -6.74 -19.77 19.76
CA LYS A 2 -6.10 -19.85 18.43
C LYS A 2 -4.67 -19.27 18.46
N PRO A 3 -3.65 -19.91 17.85
CA PRO A 3 -2.31 -19.36 17.78
C PRO A 3 -2.28 -18.03 17.01
N LEU A 4 -1.32 -17.16 17.35
CA LEU A 4 -1.13 -15.88 16.66
C LEU A 4 -0.26 -16.10 15.40
N VAL A 5 -0.67 -15.52 14.27
CA VAL A 5 0.13 -15.47 13.05
C VAL A 5 0.23 -14.04 12.54
N VAL A 6 1.43 -13.65 12.10
CA VAL A 6 1.67 -12.36 11.45
C VAL A 6 1.86 -12.61 9.96
N MET A 7 1.08 -11.94 9.13
CA MET A 7 1.10 -12.07 7.68
C MET A 7 1.55 -10.74 7.06
N LYS A 8 2.71 -10.74 6.40
CA LYS A 8 3.27 -9.55 5.76
C LYS A 8 3.05 -9.60 4.25
N PHE A 9 2.49 -8.52 3.70
CA PHE A 9 2.28 -8.35 2.26
C PHE A 9 3.13 -7.17 1.73
N GLY A 10 3.82 -7.38 0.61
CA GLY A 10 4.64 -6.35 -0.04
C GLY A 10 3.80 -5.42 -0.91
N GLY A 11 4.42 -4.33 -1.39
CA GLY A 11 3.69 -3.32 -2.17
C GLY A 11 3.13 -3.83 -3.50
N THR A 12 3.74 -4.85 -4.10
CA THR A 12 3.21 -5.55 -5.28
C THR A 12 1.95 -6.37 -4.96
N SER A 13 1.87 -6.94 -3.75
CA SER A 13 0.70 -7.68 -3.26
C SER A 13 -0.48 -6.77 -2.90
N VAL A 14 -0.24 -5.46 -2.77
CA VAL A 14 -1.29 -4.46 -2.47
C VAL A 14 -1.24 -3.32 -3.50
N GLY A 15 -0.89 -3.64 -4.74
CA GLY A 15 -0.60 -2.64 -5.78
C GLY A 15 -1.84 -1.94 -6.35
N ASP A 16 -2.99 -2.60 -6.28
CA ASP A 16 -4.30 -2.20 -6.82
C ASP A 16 -5.43 -2.94 -6.06
N ALA A 17 -6.69 -2.62 -6.38
CA ALA A 17 -7.86 -3.20 -5.71
C ALA A 17 -7.98 -4.72 -5.87
N GLU A 18 -7.69 -5.27 -7.05
CA GLU A 18 -7.77 -6.71 -7.33
C GLU A 18 -6.79 -7.49 -6.42
N ARG A 19 -5.54 -7.01 -6.34
CA ARG A 19 -4.53 -7.60 -5.45
C ARG A 19 -4.90 -7.50 -3.98
N MET A 20 -5.54 -6.40 -3.56
CA MET A 20 -6.03 -6.27 -2.19
C MET A 20 -7.16 -7.28 -1.88
N GLN A 21 -8.03 -7.58 -2.85
CA GLN A 21 -9.06 -8.61 -2.71
C GLN A 21 -8.46 -10.02 -2.57
N ASP A 22 -7.40 -10.33 -3.33
CA ASP A 22 -6.64 -11.58 -3.19
C ASP A 22 -6.05 -11.71 -1.77
N VAL A 23 -5.40 -10.64 -1.28
CA VAL A 23 -4.84 -10.58 0.07
C VAL A 23 -5.93 -10.77 1.12
N ALA A 24 -7.08 -10.10 0.98
CA ALA A 24 -8.20 -10.23 1.89
C ALA A 24 -8.73 -11.68 1.94
N SER A 25 -8.78 -12.37 0.80
CA SER A 25 -9.20 -13.78 0.71
C SER A 25 -8.23 -14.72 1.43
N ILE A 26 -6.92 -14.48 1.30
CA ILE A 26 -5.88 -15.23 2.01
C ILE A 26 -6.00 -15.01 3.53
N VAL A 27 -6.18 -13.75 3.96
CA VAL A 27 -6.32 -13.39 5.38
C VAL A 27 -7.58 -14.03 5.98
N LYS A 28 -8.71 -13.97 5.26
CA LYS A 28 -9.98 -14.57 5.70
C LYS A 28 -9.85 -16.06 5.94
N SER A 29 -9.23 -16.78 4.99
CA SER A 29 -8.97 -18.22 5.12
C SER A 29 -8.07 -18.56 6.31
N SER A 30 -7.09 -17.70 6.62
CA SER A 30 -6.20 -17.87 7.78
C SER A 30 -6.93 -17.64 9.11
N ALA A 31 -7.87 -16.69 9.15
CA ALA A 31 -8.61 -16.33 10.37
C ALA A 31 -9.49 -17.48 10.91
N ASP A 32 -9.83 -18.47 10.07
CA ASP A 32 -10.56 -19.67 10.49
C ASP A 32 -9.78 -20.49 11.52
N ASN A 33 -8.45 -20.45 11.48
CA ASN A 33 -7.57 -21.27 12.34
C ASN A 33 -6.66 -20.43 13.26
N TYR A 34 -6.36 -19.19 12.89
CA TYR A 34 -5.40 -18.34 13.60
C TYR A 34 -6.02 -17.02 14.08
N ARG A 35 -5.38 -16.39 15.08
CA ARG A 35 -5.53 -14.94 15.29
C ARG A 35 -4.55 -14.26 14.36
N VAL A 36 -5.04 -13.48 13.41
CA VAL A 36 -4.22 -12.91 12.34
C VAL A 36 -3.89 -11.45 12.62
N VAL A 37 -2.62 -11.08 12.48
CA VAL A 37 -2.16 -9.68 12.37
C VAL A 37 -1.64 -9.49 10.95
N VAL A 38 -2.15 -8.47 10.26
CA VAL A 38 -1.73 -8.15 8.89
C VAL A 38 -0.79 -6.95 8.91
N VAL A 39 0.35 -7.08 8.24
CA VAL A 39 1.31 -5.99 8.02
C VAL A 39 1.41 -5.75 6.52
N VAL A 40 1.16 -4.52 6.07
CA VAL A 40 1.24 -4.15 4.66
C VAL A 40 2.33 -3.11 4.44
N SER A 41 3.02 -3.21 3.30
CA SER A 41 3.79 -2.11 2.75
C SER A 41 2.85 -1.09 2.06
N ALA A 42 3.36 0.08 1.68
CA ALA A 42 2.63 0.98 0.78
C ALA A 42 2.41 0.32 -0.59
N MET A 43 1.39 0.76 -1.34
CA MET A 43 1.12 0.26 -2.70
C MET A 43 2.36 0.42 -3.59
N SER A 44 2.55 -0.50 -4.54
CA SER A 44 3.73 -0.52 -5.42
C SER A 44 4.07 0.86 -6.00
N GLY A 45 5.31 1.31 -5.80
CA GLY A 45 5.84 2.60 -6.25
C GLY A 45 5.46 3.83 -5.40
N VAL A 46 4.55 3.72 -4.43
CA VAL A 46 4.11 4.89 -3.63
C VAL A 46 5.21 5.43 -2.74
N THR A 47 6.02 4.56 -2.12
CA THR A 47 7.16 5.00 -1.30
C THR A 47 8.15 5.83 -2.13
N ASP A 48 8.49 5.38 -3.34
CA ASP A 48 9.40 6.10 -4.22
C ASP A 48 8.81 7.43 -4.69
N LEU A 49 7.50 7.47 -4.98
CA LEU A 49 6.80 8.73 -5.29
C LEU A 49 6.83 9.71 -4.12
N LEU A 50 6.67 9.24 -2.89
CA LEU A 50 6.75 10.09 -1.69
C LEU A 50 8.15 10.68 -1.50
N VAL A 51 9.20 9.86 -1.64
CA VAL A 51 10.59 10.33 -1.56
C VAL A 51 10.86 11.38 -2.64
N ASN A 52 10.48 11.08 -3.89
CA ASN A 52 10.64 12.02 -5.00
C ASN A 52 9.85 13.33 -4.79
N ALA A 53 8.64 13.26 -4.24
CA ALA A 53 7.84 14.45 -3.93
C ALA A 53 8.52 15.31 -2.85
N ALA A 54 9.11 14.68 -1.82
CA ALA A 54 9.84 15.38 -0.77
C ALA A 54 11.08 16.10 -1.34
N ASP A 55 11.86 15.44 -2.19
CA ASP A 55 13.03 16.04 -2.84
C ASP A 55 12.64 17.21 -3.76
N GLN A 56 11.58 17.05 -4.55
CA GLN A 56 11.04 18.11 -5.41
C GLN A 56 10.52 19.30 -4.60
N ALA A 57 9.89 19.06 -3.45
CA ALA A 57 9.44 20.12 -2.56
C ALA A 57 10.63 20.87 -1.94
N ALA A 58 11.67 20.14 -1.50
CA ALA A 58 12.90 20.73 -0.98
C ALA A 58 13.61 21.60 -2.05
N ALA A 59 13.59 21.16 -3.31
CA ALA A 59 14.12 21.92 -4.45
C ALA A 59 13.22 23.09 -4.91
N ARG A 60 12.09 23.36 -4.23
CA ARG A 60 11.09 24.38 -4.59
C ARG A 60 10.46 24.18 -5.98
N SER A 61 10.46 22.95 -6.48
CA SER A 61 9.87 22.59 -7.77
C SER A 61 8.37 22.37 -7.63
N LYS A 62 7.61 23.48 -7.51
CA LYS A 62 6.17 23.46 -7.19
C LYS A 62 5.34 22.53 -8.08
N ARG A 63 5.51 22.64 -9.40
CA ARG A 63 4.72 21.86 -10.37
C ARG A 63 5.00 20.35 -10.27
N THR A 64 6.26 19.96 -10.10
CA THR A 64 6.62 18.53 -10.09
C THR A 64 6.17 17.85 -8.81
N TYR A 65 6.36 18.48 -7.64
CA TYR A 65 5.89 17.86 -6.39
C TYR A 65 4.36 17.73 -6.39
N GLN A 66 3.63 18.72 -6.94
CA GLN A 66 2.18 18.66 -7.08
C GLN A 66 1.73 17.51 -7.99
N ASN A 67 2.45 17.25 -9.09
CA ASN A 67 2.17 16.09 -9.94
C ASN A 67 2.40 14.76 -9.21
N SER A 68 3.49 14.64 -8.43
CA SER A 68 3.77 13.44 -7.64
C SER A 68 2.69 13.18 -6.60
N VAL A 69 2.24 14.23 -5.87
CA VAL A 69 1.13 14.13 -4.92
C VAL A 69 -0.16 13.72 -5.62
N ARG A 70 -0.46 14.30 -6.78
CA ARG A 70 -1.65 13.94 -7.56
C ARG A 70 -1.63 12.49 -8.02
N ALA A 71 -0.48 12.00 -8.51
CA ALA A 71 -0.32 10.60 -8.92
C ALA A 71 -0.52 9.63 -7.76
N ILE A 72 -0.04 9.98 -6.56
CA ILE A 72 -0.32 9.21 -5.33
C ILE A 72 -1.84 9.21 -5.07
N SER A 73 -2.50 10.36 -5.08
CA SER A 73 -3.94 10.45 -4.83
C SER A 73 -4.77 9.65 -5.83
N GLU A 74 -4.52 9.80 -7.13
CA GLU A 74 -5.22 9.07 -8.20
C GLU A 74 -5.08 7.56 -7.99
N LYS A 75 -3.86 7.06 -7.74
CA LYS A 75 -3.63 5.64 -7.48
C LYS A 75 -4.44 5.07 -6.29
N HIS A 76 -4.66 5.87 -5.25
CA HIS A 76 -5.44 5.41 -4.09
C HIS A 76 -6.95 5.53 -4.34
N LEU A 77 -7.40 6.53 -5.09
CA LEU A 77 -8.81 6.67 -5.48
C LEU A 77 -9.25 5.57 -6.44
N ASP A 78 -8.37 5.14 -7.33
CA ASP A 78 -8.62 4.00 -8.25
C ASP A 78 -8.67 2.64 -7.52
N ALA A 79 -8.21 2.59 -6.26
CA ALA A 79 -8.19 1.38 -5.45
C ALA A 79 -9.38 1.23 -4.47
N ILE A 80 -10.40 2.09 -4.61
CA ILE A 80 -11.63 2.11 -3.79
C ILE A 80 -12.80 1.49 -4.57
#